data_AF-A0A4R0NGM9-F1
#
_entry.id   AF-A0A4R0NGM9-F1
#
_cell.length_a   1.000
_cell.length_b   1.000
_cell.length_c   1.000
_cell.angle_alpha   90.00
_cell.angle_beta   90.00
_cell.angle_gamma   90.00
#
_symmetry.space_group_name_H-M   'P 1'
#
loop_
_entity.id
_entity.type
_entity.pdbx_description
1 polymer ?
#
loop_
_entity_poly.entity_id
_entity_poly.type
_entity_poly.pdbx_seq_one_letter_code
_entity_poly.pdbx_strand_id
1 'polypeptide(L)' 'MKKRKQIVEPVFGIIKEVLGFRRFLFRGEQHTNNEWSLVCIGYNLKRLFKIKMTPEITLVSF' A
#
# COMPACT_ATOMS: atom_id res chain seq x y z
N MET A 1 15.43 -6.18 -14.32
CA MET A 1 14.62 -4.97 -14.01
C MET A 1 13.11 -5.10 -14.25
N LYS A 2 12.60 -6.02 -15.11
CA LYS A 2 11.16 -6.16 -15.44
C LYS A 2 10.23 -6.44 -14.23
N LYS A 3 10.64 -7.31 -13.30
CA LYS A 3 9.81 -7.73 -12.15
C LYS A 3 9.51 -6.62 -11.14
N ARG A 4 10.40 -5.63 -10.96
CA ARG A 4 10.17 -4.51 -10.03
C ARG A 4 9.07 -3.57 -10.50
N LYS A 5 8.96 -3.36 -11.82
CA LYS A 5 7.87 -2.57 -12.42
C LYS A 5 6.50 -3.22 -12.13
N GLN A 6 6.39 -4.54 -12.25
CA GLN A 6 5.15 -5.26 -11.98
C GLN A 6 4.71 -5.22 -10.50
N ILE A 7 5.64 -5.06 -9.57
CA ILE A 7 5.32 -5.01 -8.13
C ILE A 7 4.78 -3.63 -7.72
N VAL A 8 5.22 -2.56 -8.38
CA VAL A 8 4.82 -1.19 -8.00
C VAL A 8 3.47 -0.78 -8.58
N GLU A 9 3.14 -1.20 -9.81
CA GLU A 9 1.84 -0.92 -10.44
C GLU A 9 0.61 -1.28 -9.55
N PRO A 10 0.52 -2.48 -8.94
CA PRO A 10 -0.63 -2.81 -8.09
C PRO A 10 -0.68 -1.96 -6.82
N VAL A 11 0.47 -1.56 -6.25
CA VAL A 11 0.52 -0.68 -5.09
C VAL A 11 -0.08 0.68 -5.43
N PHE A 12 0.33 1.25 -6.57
CA PHE A 12 -0.23 2.51 -7.05
C PHE A 12 -1.73 2.41 -7.39
N GLY A 13 -2.17 1.30 -7.98
CA GLY A 13 -3.59 1.04 -8.22
C GLY A 13 -4.40 1.01 -6.93
N ILE A 14 -3.93 0.30 -5.91
CA ILE A 14 -4.62 0.22 -4.61
C ILE A 14 -4.68 1.60 -3.93
N ILE A 15 -3.58 2.36 -3.95
CA ILE A 15 -3.54 3.70 -3.35
C ILE A 15 -4.55 4.64 -4.04
N LYS A 16 -4.67 4.58 -5.37
CA LYS A 16 -5.56 5.47 -6.13
C LYS A 16 -7.03 5.07 -6.05
N GLU A 17 -7.33 3.78 -6.27
CA GLU A 17 -8.70 3.28 -6.39
C GLU A 17 -9.29 2.89 -5.03
N VAL A 18 -8.50 2.26 -4.16
CA VAL A 18 -9.01 1.65 -2.92
C VAL A 18 -8.81 2.56 -1.71
N LEU A 19 -7.71 3.30 -1.64
CA LEU A 19 -7.51 4.33 -0.62
C LEU A 19 -8.08 5.70 -1.04
N GLY A 20 -8.46 5.87 -2.32
CA GLY A 20 -9.03 7.12 -2.84
C GLY A 20 -8.03 8.27 -2.96
N PHE A 21 -6.72 8.01 -2.83
CA PHE A 21 -5.70 9.05 -2.85
C PHE A 21 -5.36 9.45 -4.30
N ARG A 22 -5.98 10.54 -4.77
CA ARG A 22 -5.84 11.04 -6.15
C ARG A 22 -5.05 12.35 -6.28
N ARG A 23 -5.01 13.14 -5.22
CA ARG A 23 -4.41 14.48 -5.21
C ARG A 23 -3.69 14.69 -3.89
N PHE A 24 -2.52 15.33 -3.96
CA PHE A 24 -1.82 15.81 -2.78
C PHE A 24 -2.50 17.09 -2.27
N LEU A 25 -2.61 17.21 -0.96
CA LEU A 25 -3.14 18.39 -0.30
C LEU A 25 -2.08 19.48 -0.17
N PHE A 26 -0.83 19.08 0.08
CA PHE A 26 0.28 20.01 0.22
C PHE A 26 1.03 20.22 -1.10
N ARG A 27 1.55 21.44 -1.27
CA ARG A 27 2.45 21.81 -2.38
C ARG A 27 3.89 21.92 -1.87
N GLY A 28 4.83 21.59 -2.74
CA GLY A 28 6.27 21.58 -2.44
C GLY A 28 6.75 20.19 -2.02
N GLU A 29 7.91 19.80 -2.56
CA GLU A 29 8.45 18.44 -2.48
C GLU A 29 8.52 17.89 -1.05
N GLN A 30 9.01 18.69 -0.09
CA GLN A 30 9.14 18.24 1.29
C GLN A 30 7.80 17.90 1.94
N HIS A 31 6.78 18.74 1.76
CA HIS A 31 5.46 18.50 2.33
C HIS A 31 4.73 17.35 1.63
N THR A 32 4.85 17.27 0.31
CA THR A 32 4.33 16.16 -0.50
C THR A 32 4.97 14.81 -0.09
N ASN A 33 6.27 14.79 0.23
CA ASN A 33 6.96 13.58 0.70
C ASN A 33 6.44 13.11 2.08
N ASN A 34 6.14 14.04 2.98
CA ASN A 34 5.55 13.72 4.27
C ASN A 34 4.14 13.11 4.09
N GLU A 35 3.31 13.72 3.24
CA GLU A 35 1.98 13.21 2.90
C GLU A 35 2.06 11.82 2.25
N TRP A 36 2.99 11.63 1.32
CA TRP A 36 3.23 10.32 0.69
C TRP A 36 3.67 9.25 1.69
N SER A 37 4.48 9.62 2.68
CA SER A 37 4.89 8.72 3.77
C SER A 37 3.70 8.25 4.60
N LEU A 38 2.75 9.14 4.92
CA LEU A 38 1.52 8.79 5.62
C LEU A 38 0.65 7.83 4.81
N VAL A 39 0.50 8.09 3.50
CA VAL A 39 -0.23 7.19 2.59
C VAL A 39 0.41 5.79 2.56
N CYS A 40 1.74 5.72 2.50
CA CYS A 40 2.47 4.46 2.54
C CYS A 40 2.28 3.71 3.85
N ILE A 41 2.27 4.42 4.99
CA ILE A 41 1.98 3.82 6.31
C ILE A 41 0.57 3.24 6.32
N GLY A 42 -0.45 3.99 5.88
CA GLY A 42 -1.82 3.52 5.81
C GLY A 42 -1.99 2.27 4.94
N TYR A 43 -1.35 2.27 3.76
CA TYR A 43 -1.31 1.09 2.89
C TYR A 43 -0.65 -0.12 3.57
N ASN A 44 0.51 0.08 4.21
CA ASN A 44 1.26 -0.99 4.87
C ASN A 44 0.48 -1.57 6.06
N LEU A 45 -0.19 -0.73 6.86
CA LEU A 45 -1.05 -1.18 7.95
C LEU A 45 -2.19 -2.05 7.43
N LYS A 46 -2.92 -1.58 6.41
CA LYS A 46 -4.00 -2.36 5.78
C LYS A 46 -3.50 -3.73 5.29
N ARG A 47 -2.31 -3.77 4.70
CA ARG A 47 -1.68 -5.00 4.23
C ARG A 47 -1.29 -5.92 5.39
N LEU A 48 -0.74 -5.37 6.48
CA LEU A 48 -0.39 -6.13 7.67
C LEU A 48 -1.63 -6.76 8.31
N PHE A 49 -2.73 -6.01 8.45
CA PHE A 49 -4.01 -6.53 8.94
C PHE A 49 -4.52 -7.68 8.08
N LYS A 50 -4.47 -7.55 6.75
CA LYS A 50 -4.86 -8.63 5.83
C LYS A 50 -3.99 -9.89 6.01
N ILE A 51 -2.68 -9.71 6.15
CA ILE A 51 -1.75 -10.83 6.38
C ILE A 51 -2.02 -11.49 7.73
N LYS A 52 -2.20 -10.70 8.81
CA LYS A 52 -2.46 -11.22 10.16
C LYS A 52 -3.84 -11.84 10.34
N MET A 53 -4.86 -11.34 9.63
CA MET A 53 -6.19 -11.96 9.56
C MET A 53 -6.23 -13.17 8.63
N THR A 54 -5.14 -13.51 7.93
CA THR A 54 -5.03 -14.81 7.28
C THR A 54 -4.73 -15.80 8.40
N PRO A 55 -5.68 -16.65 8.81
CA PRO A 55 -5.44 -17.53 9.93
C PRO A 55 -4.35 -18.53 9.53
N GLU A 56 -3.52 -18.88 10.50
CA GLU A 56 -2.53 -19.96 10.45
C GLU A 56 -3.20 -21.36 10.33
N ILE A 57 -4.31 -21.48 9.59
CA ILE A 57 -5.17 -22.68 9.56
C ILE A 57 -4.99 -23.48 8.26
N THR A 58 -4.30 -22.98 7.23
CA THR A 58 -4.07 -23.77 6.00
C THR A 58 -2.84 -24.68 6.04
N LEU A 59 -2.11 -24.76 7.16
CA LEU A 59 -0.94 -25.66 7.30
C LEU A 59 -1.19 -26.92 8.16
N VAL A 60 -2.44 -27.23 8.51
CA VAL A 60 -2.81 -28.53 9.14
C VAL A 60 -3.95 -29.24 8.39
N SER A 61 -4.03 -29.06 7.07
CA SER A 61 -5.05 -29.74 6.26
C SER A 61 -4.53 -30.05 4.87
N PHE A 62 -3.52 -30.91 4.78
CA PHE A 62 -3.34 -31.94 3.75
C PHE A 62 -2.46 -33.05 4.32
#